data_AF-A0A1G2Z702-F1
#
_entry.id   AF-A0A1G2Z702-F1
#
_cell.length_a   1.000
_cell.length_b   1.000
_cell.length_c   1.000
_cell.angle_alpha   90.00
_cell.angle_beta   90.00
_cell.angle_gamma   90.00
#
_symmetry.space_group_name_H-M   'P 1'
#
loop_
_entity.id
_entity.type
_entity.pdbx_description
1 polymer ?
#
loop_
_entity_poly.entity_id
_entity_poly.type
_entity_poly.pdbx_seq_one_letter_code
_entity_poly.pdbx_strand_id
1 'polypeptide(L)'
;MPEIIHHRSPVIDRSKGVALLMVLLIVLAITIIATGFLADADTELICGGNMLLRTQMDQLAYSALEHAKGLLLHPQEVPPDPNGLATYWVGEAAQQLIAGSQDYYDVSVEPSDPADSCTYDVTYEAYRLDGLLRTGRSRLAATLRIDPCIALWANGDVVFRNGWMLQGDLRSAGSVLSLAPTAQAIDGDVFSTSLTGSIVGQHLDLGPLSLPWPSMVTTGYSNPAYADCVLSGPLSSQTCPPAIWRSMDDLVLAGDVTIRGMLLVTGNLTVRGQRNKIVAAKNLPALYVSGNLVIEDVNDLRIEGLAVVDGDVRISAAASNVTVLGGLFVNGTPNGTLIETATDASGNGHTGLLKGNPQWVSGQWGGALRLDGVDDYVDCGTSPALDITEQITVAAWVNTKDTGNNNQDNPYVTKGHSYGLKNYNGHSILFSVAPAGSVQYLVTTAFNDEWHHVVGTYDRTEIRLYVDSAAPVVKPGTDPINPTALRVFIGSDHLHPGDFYQGAIDDVRIYSRALTLAEIGAIRAGEPVTNNLMARWTLDGPGSTVKIVAEPMKAAIVSGMPGSQTCWSQAAAGFFKSIRRLQP
;
A
#
# COMPACT_ATOMS: atom_id res chain seq x y z
N MET A 1 -37.22 -121.78 -56.96
CA MET A 1 -36.16 -120.81 -56.60
C MET A 1 -36.47 -119.51 -57.35
N PRO A 2 -36.46 -118.31 -56.74
CA PRO A 2 -35.67 -117.89 -55.57
C PRO A 2 -36.48 -117.29 -54.39
N GLU A 3 -35.78 -117.08 -53.27
CA GLU A 3 -36.16 -116.36 -52.05
C GLU A 3 -36.55 -114.89 -52.30
N ILE A 4 -37.56 -114.41 -51.56
CA ILE A 4 -37.81 -112.99 -51.36
C ILE A 4 -37.62 -112.69 -49.88
N ILE A 5 -36.57 -111.94 -49.58
CA ILE A 5 -36.19 -111.47 -48.24
C ILE A 5 -37.16 -110.35 -47.83
N HIS A 6 -37.89 -110.52 -46.73
CA HIS A 6 -38.66 -109.45 -46.10
C HIS A 6 -37.75 -108.61 -45.20
N HIS A 7 -37.43 -107.39 -45.63
CA HIS A 7 -36.89 -106.35 -44.75
C HIS A 7 -38.05 -105.74 -43.93
N ARG A 8 -38.01 -105.87 -42.59
CA ARG A 8 -38.84 -105.06 -41.69
C ARG A 8 -38.17 -103.69 -41.48
N SER A 9 -38.84 -102.61 -41.90
CA SER A 9 -38.50 -101.24 -41.47
C SER A 9 -39.06 -100.96 -40.07
N PRO A 10 -38.32 -100.28 -39.18
CA PRO A 10 -38.83 -99.91 -37.86
C PRO A 10 -39.74 -98.68 -37.95
N VAL A 11 -40.87 -98.74 -37.25
CA VAL A 11 -41.83 -97.65 -37.06
C VAL A 11 -41.22 -96.61 -36.11
N ILE A 12 -41.08 -95.36 -36.58
CA ILE A 12 -40.64 -94.22 -35.76
C ILE A 12 -41.84 -93.71 -34.94
N ASP A 13 -41.71 -93.74 -33.62
CA ASP A 13 -42.69 -93.29 -32.63
C ASP A 13 -42.85 -91.75 -32.63
N ARG A 14 -43.92 -91.24 -33.27
CA ARG A 14 -44.19 -89.80 -33.46
C ARG A 14 -44.42 -89.03 -32.15
N SER A 15 -44.78 -89.70 -31.05
CA SER A 15 -45.05 -89.05 -29.75
C SER A 15 -43.77 -88.49 -29.10
N LYS A 16 -42.64 -89.18 -29.29
CA LYS A 16 -41.32 -88.77 -28.80
C LYS A 16 -40.76 -87.58 -29.56
N GLY A 17 -41.08 -87.45 -30.86
CA GLY A 17 -40.64 -86.32 -31.69
C GLY A 17 -41.29 -84.99 -31.32
N VAL A 18 -42.59 -84.98 -30.98
CA VAL A 18 -43.31 -83.77 -30.54
C VAL A 18 -42.88 -83.34 -29.13
N ALA A 19 -42.67 -84.31 -28.23
CA ALA A 19 -42.13 -84.04 -26.90
C ALA A 19 -40.72 -83.43 -26.97
N LEU A 20 -39.86 -83.96 -27.85
CA LEU A 20 -38.52 -83.42 -28.08
C LEU A 20 -38.58 -81.97 -28.63
N LEU A 21 -39.48 -81.69 -29.57
CA LEU A 21 -39.64 -80.36 -30.17
C LEU A 21 -40.19 -79.32 -29.16
N MET A 22 -41.11 -79.72 -28.29
CA MET A 22 -41.60 -78.92 -27.16
C MET A 22 -40.47 -78.62 -26.16
N VAL A 23 -39.67 -79.62 -25.80
CA VAL A 23 -38.50 -79.41 -24.93
C VAL A 23 -37.50 -78.45 -25.58
N LEU A 24 -37.25 -78.59 -26.89
CA LEU A 24 -36.33 -77.71 -27.62
C LEU A 24 -36.83 -76.26 -27.67
N LEU A 25 -38.14 -76.05 -27.88
CA LEU A 25 -38.77 -74.74 -27.84
C LEU A 25 -38.72 -74.10 -26.44
N ILE A 26 -38.94 -74.90 -25.39
CA ILE A 26 -38.83 -74.44 -24.00
C ILE A 26 -37.38 -74.05 -23.68
N VAL A 27 -36.40 -74.89 -24.08
CA VAL A 27 -34.98 -74.59 -23.90
C VAL A 27 -34.59 -73.33 -24.67
N LEU A 28 -35.06 -73.15 -25.91
CA LEU A 28 -34.83 -71.96 -26.71
C LEU A 28 -35.44 -70.70 -26.08
N ALA A 29 -36.66 -70.79 -25.56
CA ALA A 29 -37.31 -69.68 -24.86
C ALA A 29 -36.54 -69.30 -23.58
N ILE A 30 -36.11 -70.29 -22.79
CA ILE A 30 -35.29 -70.09 -21.59
C ILE A 30 -33.95 -69.44 -21.96
N THR A 31 -33.27 -69.90 -23.02
CA THR A 31 -32.00 -69.31 -23.43
C THR A 31 -32.16 -67.87 -23.90
N ILE A 32 -33.18 -67.54 -24.69
CA ILE A 32 -33.45 -66.16 -25.14
C ILE A 32 -33.71 -65.24 -23.94
N ILE A 33 -34.56 -65.66 -23.01
CA ILE A 33 -34.87 -64.88 -21.80
C ILE A 33 -33.60 -64.71 -20.94
N ALA A 34 -32.83 -65.78 -20.72
CA ALA A 34 -31.59 -65.72 -19.97
C ALA A 34 -30.54 -64.81 -20.63
N THR A 35 -30.41 -64.83 -21.96
CA THR A 35 -29.52 -63.90 -22.68
C THR A 35 -29.99 -62.45 -22.60
N GLY A 36 -31.30 -62.20 -22.59
CA GLY A 36 -31.85 -60.87 -22.36
C GLY A 36 -31.49 -60.34 -20.97
N PHE A 37 -31.68 -61.15 -19.93
CA PHE A 37 -31.28 -60.78 -18.56
C PHE A 37 -29.77 -60.55 -18.41
N LEU A 38 -28.93 -61.35 -19.08
CA LEU A 38 -27.47 -61.15 -19.07
C LEU A 38 -27.08 -59.85 -19.77
N ALA A 39 -27.69 -59.54 -20.92
CA ALA A 39 -27.44 -58.30 -21.64
C ALA A 39 -27.86 -57.06 -20.82
N ASP A 40 -29.03 -57.10 -20.17
CA ASP A 40 -29.49 -56.01 -19.31
C ASP A 40 -28.56 -55.84 -18.09
N ALA A 41 -28.16 -56.95 -17.45
CA ALA A 41 -27.23 -56.92 -16.31
C ALA A 41 -25.85 -56.38 -16.70
N ASP A 42 -25.31 -56.75 -17.86
CA ASP A 42 -24.05 -56.21 -18.38
C ASP A 42 -24.17 -54.71 -18.65
N THR A 43 -25.31 -54.25 -19.17
CA THR A 43 -25.56 -52.83 -19.44
C THR A 43 -25.63 -52.03 -18.13
N GLU A 44 -26.35 -52.53 -17.13
CA GLU A 44 -26.42 -51.93 -15.79
C GLU A 44 -25.04 -51.91 -15.11
N LEU A 45 -24.24 -52.97 -15.25
CA LEU A 45 -22.88 -53.03 -14.70
C LEU A 45 -21.96 -51.98 -15.34
N ILE A 46 -22.03 -51.81 -16.67
CA ILE A 46 -21.27 -50.79 -17.41
C ILE A 46 -21.73 -49.39 -16.99
N CYS A 47 -23.04 -49.16 -16.86
CA CYS A 47 -23.58 -47.89 -16.38
C CYS A 47 -23.10 -47.58 -14.95
N GLY A 48 -23.17 -48.55 -14.03
CA GLY A 48 -22.67 -48.41 -12.66
C GLY A 48 -21.17 -48.13 -12.62
N GLY A 49 -20.38 -48.81 -13.46
CA GLY A 49 -18.95 -48.56 -13.63
C GLY A 49 -18.63 -47.15 -14.13
N ASN A 50 -19.39 -46.65 -15.12
CA ASN A 50 -19.26 -45.29 -15.62
C ASN A 50 -19.65 -44.23 -14.58
N MET A 51 -20.71 -44.48 -13.81
CA MET A 51 -21.12 -43.60 -12.71
C MET A 51 -20.06 -43.56 -11.60
N LEU A 52 -19.47 -44.70 -11.25
CA LEU A 52 -18.37 -44.79 -10.29
C LEU A 52 -17.14 -44.04 -10.79
N LEU A 53 -16.72 -44.28 -12.05
CA LEU A 53 -15.58 -43.60 -12.66
C LEU A 53 -15.80 -42.08 -12.66
N ARG A 54 -16.97 -41.61 -13.06
CA ARG A 54 -17.30 -40.18 -13.04
C ARG A 54 -17.23 -39.60 -11.63
N THR A 55 -17.80 -40.30 -10.65
CA THR A 55 -17.77 -39.86 -9.24
C THR A 55 -16.34 -39.79 -8.71
N GLN A 56 -15.50 -40.77 -9.02
CA GLN A 56 -14.07 -40.76 -8.66
C GLN A 56 -13.35 -39.56 -9.27
N MET A 57 -13.65 -39.26 -10.55
CA MET A 57 -13.01 -38.18 -11.27
C MET A 57 -13.49 -36.82 -10.78
N ASP A 58 -14.76 -36.68 -10.39
CA ASP A 58 -15.28 -35.49 -9.70
C ASP A 58 -14.62 -35.28 -8.34
N GLN A 59 -14.40 -36.33 -7.55
CA GLN A 59 -13.69 -36.24 -6.26
C GLN A 59 -12.21 -35.86 -6.43
N LEU A 60 -11.55 -36.41 -7.45
CA LEU A 60 -10.18 -36.07 -7.81
C LEU A 60 -10.07 -34.59 -8.20
N ALA A 61 -11.01 -34.14 -9.01
CA ALA A 61 -11.22 -32.76 -9.40
C ALA A 61 -11.34 -31.81 -8.18
N TYR A 62 -12.20 -32.13 -7.21
CA TYR A 62 -12.31 -31.32 -5.98
C TYR A 62 -11.03 -31.31 -5.14
N SER A 63 -10.35 -32.45 -5.07
CA SER A 63 -9.07 -32.55 -4.35
C SER A 63 -7.98 -31.71 -5.03
N ALA A 64 -7.96 -31.65 -6.36
CA ALA A 64 -7.07 -30.79 -7.13
C ALA A 64 -7.33 -29.31 -6.85
N LEU A 65 -8.59 -28.90 -6.71
CA LEU A 65 -8.95 -27.53 -6.34
C LEU A 65 -8.40 -27.13 -4.96
N GLU A 66 -8.54 -28.02 -3.96
CA GLU A 66 -7.98 -27.75 -2.63
C GLU A 66 -6.45 -27.76 -2.63
N HIS A 67 -5.81 -28.60 -3.47
CA HIS A 67 -4.36 -28.54 -3.67
C HIS A 67 -3.92 -27.19 -4.25
N ALA A 68 -4.61 -26.72 -5.29
CA ALA A 68 -4.35 -25.43 -5.93
C ALA A 68 -4.48 -24.27 -4.96
N LYS A 69 -5.58 -24.26 -4.21
CA LYS A 69 -5.83 -23.30 -3.15
C LYS A 69 -4.75 -23.35 -2.07
N GLY A 70 -4.30 -24.54 -1.67
CA GLY A 70 -3.18 -24.69 -0.74
C GLY A 70 -1.92 -23.98 -1.23
N LEU A 71 -1.49 -24.24 -2.47
CA LEU A 71 -0.29 -23.63 -3.04
C LEU A 71 -0.42 -22.13 -3.30
N LEU A 72 -1.62 -21.65 -3.63
CA LEU A 72 -1.90 -20.21 -3.73
C LEU A 72 -1.87 -19.51 -2.38
N LEU A 73 -2.38 -20.15 -1.33
CA LEU A 73 -2.31 -19.61 0.03
C LEU A 73 -0.91 -19.79 0.64
N HIS A 74 -0.08 -20.67 0.06
CA HIS A 74 1.25 -21.03 0.52
C HIS A 74 2.33 -20.82 -0.57
N PRO A 75 2.47 -19.59 -1.11
CA PRO A 75 3.37 -19.31 -2.24
C PRO A 75 4.84 -19.64 -1.95
N GLN A 76 5.25 -19.73 -0.68
CA GLN A 76 6.60 -20.15 -0.31
C GLN A 76 6.93 -21.60 -0.69
N GLU A 77 5.93 -22.46 -0.78
CA GLU A 77 6.08 -23.90 -1.10
C GLU A 77 6.35 -24.11 -2.60
N VAL A 78 6.00 -23.13 -3.42
CA VAL A 78 6.17 -23.15 -4.87
C VAL A 78 7.63 -22.95 -5.23
N PRO A 79 8.30 -23.86 -5.98
CA PRO A 79 9.68 -23.67 -6.38
C PRO A 79 9.89 -22.34 -7.13
N PRO A 80 11.00 -21.61 -6.87
CA PRO A 80 11.29 -20.41 -7.64
C PRO A 80 11.53 -20.76 -9.13
N ASP A 81 11.18 -19.85 -10.03
CA ASP A 81 11.57 -19.99 -11.44
C ASP A 81 13.10 -19.85 -11.62
N PRO A 82 13.64 -20.14 -12.82
CA PRO A 82 15.08 -20.03 -13.09
C PRO A 82 15.67 -18.63 -12.84
N ASN A 83 14.83 -17.59 -12.78
CA ASN A 83 15.23 -16.21 -12.52
C ASN A 83 15.03 -15.78 -11.05
N GLY A 84 14.49 -16.66 -10.20
CA GLY A 84 14.18 -16.37 -8.79
C GLY A 84 12.99 -15.42 -8.57
N LEU A 85 12.16 -15.18 -9.57
CA LEU A 85 11.11 -14.14 -9.62
C LEU A 85 9.67 -14.69 -9.66
N ALA A 86 9.41 -15.89 -10.18
CA ALA A 86 8.05 -16.43 -10.15
C ALA A 86 7.68 -16.78 -8.70
N THR A 87 6.64 -16.11 -8.21
CA THR A 87 6.29 -16.00 -6.79
C THR A 87 5.04 -16.79 -6.41
N TYR A 88 4.31 -17.35 -7.38
CA TYR A 88 3.10 -18.15 -7.13
C TYR A 88 2.94 -19.27 -8.15
N TRP A 89 2.22 -20.31 -7.77
CA TRP A 89 2.01 -21.51 -8.59
C TRP A 89 0.98 -21.23 -9.67
N VAL A 90 1.38 -21.40 -10.94
CA VAL A 90 0.53 -21.19 -12.13
C VAL A 90 -0.22 -22.46 -12.56
N GLY A 91 -0.12 -23.52 -11.75
CA GLY A 91 -0.65 -24.83 -12.07
C GLY A 91 0.39 -25.77 -12.71
N GLU A 92 -0.01 -27.03 -12.88
CA GLU A 92 0.84 -28.09 -13.42
C GLU A 92 -0.03 -29.16 -14.11
N ALA A 93 0.55 -29.87 -15.07
CA ALA A 93 -0.13 -30.95 -15.79
C ALA A 93 0.25 -32.32 -15.21
N ALA A 94 -0.60 -33.31 -15.45
CA ALA A 94 -0.40 -34.73 -15.14
C ALA A 94 -0.01 -34.99 -13.67
N GLN A 95 -0.63 -34.26 -12.74
CA GLN A 95 -0.42 -34.46 -11.32
C GLN A 95 -1.19 -35.67 -10.80
N GLN A 96 -0.69 -36.30 -9.74
CA GLN A 96 -1.31 -37.46 -9.11
C GLN A 96 -1.43 -37.26 -7.60
N LEU A 97 -2.57 -37.61 -7.00
CA LEU A 97 -2.70 -37.66 -5.54
C LEU A 97 -2.06 -38.92 -4.96
N ILE A 98 -2.13 -40.02 -5.72
CA ILE A 98 -1.55 -41.31 -5.35
C ILE A 98 -0.51 -41.64 -6.42
N ALA A 99 0.75 -41.66 -6.00
CA ALA A 99 1.86 -41.98 -6.87
C ALA A 99 1.67 -43.38 -7.49
N GLY A 100 1.81 -43.46 -8.82
CA GLY A 100 1.66 -44.71 -9.57
C GLY A 100 0.21 -45.12 -9.85
N SER A 101 -0.78 -44.28 -9.52
CA SER A 101 -2.15 -44.49 -9.98
C SER A 101 -2.29 -44.23 -11.49
N GLN A 102 -3.44 -44.56 -12.07
CA GLN A 102 -3.78 -44.16 -13.44
C GLN A 102 -4.62 -42.88 -13.47
N ASP A 103 -4.80 -42.24 -12.33
CA ASP A 103 -5.66 -41.08 -12.13
C ASP A 103 -4.79 -39.83 -12.08
N TYR A 104 -5.12 -38.87 -12.93
CA TYR A 104 -4.35 -37.66 -13.14
C TYR A 104 -5.27 -36.45 -13.09
N TYR A 105 -4.68 -35.30 -12.78
CA TYR A 105 -5.34 -34.02 -12.97
C TYR A 105 -4.37 -33.00 -13.56
N ASP A 106 -4.92 -32.17 -14.45
CA ASP A 106 -4.29 -30.96 -14.93
C ASP A 106 -4.93 -29.78 -14.18
N VAL A 107 -4.14 -28.79 -13.80
CA VAL A 107 -4.59 -27.58 -13.11
C VAL A 107 -3.85 -26.37 -13.65
N SER A 108 -4.58 -25.27 -13.82
CA SER A 108 -4.06 -23.99 -14.27
C SER A 108 -4.62 -22.91 -13.36
N VAL A 109 -3.76 -21.97 -12.98
CA VAL A 109 -4.12 -20.81 -12.17
C VAL A 109 -3.65 -19.55 -12.89
N GLU A 110 -4.58 -18.63 -13.12
CA GLU A 110 -4.32 -17.38 -13.81
C GLU A 110 -4.98 -16.22 -13.05
N PRO A 111 -4.37 -15.01 -13.01
CA PRO A 111 -5.06 -13.83 -12.51
C PRO A 111 -6.33 -13.58 -13.31
N SER A 112 -7.46 -13.35 -12.64
CA SER A 112 -8.75 -13.10 -13.32
C SER A 112 -8.77 -11.76 -14.07
N ASP A 113 -8.09 -10.75 -13.51
CA ASP A 113 -7.89 -9.44 -14.14
C ASP A 113 -6.43 -9.01 -13.88
N PRO A 114 -5.64 -8.64 -14.91
CA PRO A 114 -4.31 -8.09 -14.72
C PRO A 114 -4.25 -6.84 -13.81
N ALA A 115 -5.37 -6.15 -13.61
CA ALA A 115 -5.49 -5.00 -12.70
C ALA A 115 -5.88 -5.37 -11.26
N ASP A 116 -6.34 -6.61 -11.01
CA ASP A 116 -6.72 -7.13 -9.70
C ASP A 116 -5.80 -8.28 -9.28
N SER A 117 -4.88 -7.99 -8.37
CA SER A 117 -3.93 -8.99 -7.86
C SER A 117 -4.48 -9.85 -6.71
N CYS A 118 -5.77 -9.74 -6.41
CA CYS A 118 -6.44 -10.47 -5.34
C CYS A 118 -7.33 -11.60 -5.87
N THR A 119 -7.64 -11.64 -7.17
CA THR A 119 -8.59 -12.60 -7.75
C THR A 119 -7.94 -13.48 -8.82
N TYR A 120 -8.17 -14.79 -8.73
CA TYR A 120 -7.56 -15.82 -9.56
C TYR A 120 -8.60 -16.79 -10.11
N ASP A 121 -8.51 -17.12 -11.39
CA ASP A 121 -9.27 -18.20 -11.99
C ASP A 121 -8.45 -19.49 -11.96
N VAL A 122 -9.08 -20.53 -11.43
CA VAL A 122 -8.52 -21.87 -11.31
C VAL A 122 -9.32 -22.80 -12.19
N THR A 123 -8.67 -23.39 -13.19
CA THR A 123 -9.28 -24.40 -14.05
C THR A 123 -8.61 -25.74 -13.81
N TYR A 124 -9.39 -26.83 -13.86
CA TYR A 124 -8.85 -28.17 -13.74
C TYR A 124 -9.53 -29.19 -14.65
N GLU A 125 -8.78 -30.23 -15.00
CA GLU A 125 -9.28 -31.41 -15.70
C GLU A 125 -8.73 -32.68 -15.03
N ALA A 126 -9.61 -33.43 -14.36
CA ALA A 126 -9.30 -34.76 -13.83
C ALA A 126 -9.61 -35.83 -14.88
N TYR A 127 -8.74 -36.83 -15.02
CA TYR A 127 -8.88 -37.90 -16.00
C TYR A 127 -8.16 -39.18 -15.58
N ARG A 128 -8.64 -40.33 -16.08
CA ARG A 128 -7.93 -41.61 -15.98
C ARG A 128 -7.21 -41.92 -17.29
N LEU A 129 -5.94 -42.31 -17.23
CA LEU A 129 -5.22 -42.83 -18.39
C LEU A 129 -5.49 -44.32 -18.57
N ASP A 130 -5.93 -44.68 -19.77
CA ASP A 130 -5.93 -46.05 -20.27
C ASP A 130 -5.01 -46.10 -21.50
N GLY A 131 -3.77 -46.52 -21.29
CA GLY A 131 -2.68 -46.35 -22.26
C GLY A 131 -2.40 -44.86 -22.51
N LEU A 132 -2.69 -44.39 -23.72
CA LEU A 132 -2.54 -42.98 -24.12
C LEU A 132 -3.88 -42.21 -24.14
N LEU A 133 -4.99 -42.87 -23.83
CA LEU A 133 -6.33 -42.29 -23.90
C LEU A 133 -6.75 -41.75 -22.53
N ARG A 134 -7.18 -40.49 -22.49
CA ARG A 134 -7.83 -39.89 -21.32
C ARG A 134 -9.31 -40.27 -21.29
N THR A 135 -9.69 -41.10 -20.33
CA THR A 135 -11.06 -41.57 -20.08
C THR A 135 -11.61 -40.96 -18.78
N GLY A 136 -12.93 -41.04 -18.57
CA GLY A 136 -13.55 -40.59 -17.32
C GLY A 136 -13.40 -39.10 -16.99
N ARG A 137 -13.28 -38.22 -17.97
CA ARG A 137 -12.87 -36.83 -17.71
C ARG A 137 -13.90 -36.05 -16.88
N SER A 138 -13.41 -35.25 -15.93
CA SER A 138 -14.20 -34.25 -15.21
C SER A 138 -13.48 -32.90 -15.23
N ARG A 139 -14.24 -31.83 -15.43
CA ARG A 139 -13.72 -30.45 -15.49
C ARG A 139 -14.50 -29.55 -14.55
N LEU A 140 -13.80 -28.61 -13.93
CA LEU A 140 -14.41 -27.49 -13.22
C LEU A 140 -13.56 -26.25 -13.44
N ALA A 141 -14.19 -25.12 -13.18
CA ALA A 141 -13.54 -23.84 -13.00
C ALA A 141 -14.04 -23.24 -11.67
N ALA A 142 -13.18 -22.50 -11.00
CA ALA A 142 -13.52 -21.75 -9.81
C ALA A 142 -12.74 -20.44 -9.81
N THR A 143 -13.38 -19.37 -9.37
CA THR A 143 -12.70 -18.09 -9.09
C THR A 143 -12.40 -18.04 -7.60
N LEU A 144 -11.13 -17.86 -7.25
CA LEU A 144 -10.63 -17.68 -5.91
C LEU A 144 -10.28 -16.21 -5.70
N ARG A 145 -10.94 -15.57 -4.74
CA ARG A 145 -10.55 -14.25 -4.27
C ARG A 145 -9.88 -14.35 -2.91
N ILE A 146 -8.71 -13.73 -2.80
CA ILE A 146 -8.00 -13.50 -1.55
C ILE A 146 -8.62 -12.25 -0.92
N ASP A 147 -9.16 -12.41 0.27
CA ASP A 147 -9.86 -11.38 1.03
C ASP A 147 -9.58 -11.65 2.53
N PRO A 148 -9.33 -10.66 3.39
CA PRO A 148 -9.01 -9.30 3.02
C PRO A 148 -7.67 -9.24 2.30
N CYS A 149 -7.61 -8.43 1.23
CA CYS A 149 -6.43 -8.23 0.41
C CYS A 149 -5.73 -6.93 0.82
N ILE A 150 -5.09 -6.93 1.99
CA ILE A 150 -4.62 -5.70 2.65
C ILE A 150 -3.49 -5.01 1.87
N ALA A 151 -3.78 -3.86 1.25
CA ALA A 151 -2.80 -3.01 0.58
C ALA A 151 -2.08 -2.07 1.56
N LEU A 152 -2.81 -1.50 2.53
CA LEU A 152 -2.28 -0.58 3.52
C LEU A 152 -2.72 -1.00 4.92
N TRP A 153 -1.75 -1.12 5.83
CA TRP A 153 -2.00 -1.32 7.24
C TRP A 153 -1.35 -0.19 8.04
N ALA A 154 -2.16 0.71 8.58
CA ALA A 154 -1.73 1.81 9.43
C ALA A 154 -2.18 1.59 10.88
N ASN A 155 -1.38 2.06 11.84
CA ASN A 155 -1.72 1.99 13.26
C ASN A 155 -2.34 3.29 13.83
N GLY A 156 -2.66 4.25 12.99
CA GLY A 156 -3.50 5.40 13.36
C GLY A 156 -4.06 6.09 12.14
N ASP A 157 -4.35 7.39 12.25
CA ASP A 157 -5.16 8.10 11.26
C ASP A 157 -4.52 8.13 9.87
N VAL A 158 -5.32 7.88 8.84
CA VAL A 158 -4.89 7.91 7.44
C VAL A 158 -5.65 8.99 6.70
N VAL A 159 -4.91 9.90 6.09
CA VAL A 159 -5.45 10.93 5.20
C VAL A 159 -5.02 10.60 3.78
N PHE A 160 -5.98 10.19 2.94
CA PHE A 160 -5.73 9.81 1.56
C PHE A 160 -5.90 11.03 0.65
N ARG A 161 -4.78 11.54 0.14
CA ARG A 161 -4.73 12.80 -0.62
C ARG A 161 -5.12 12.61 -2.08
N ASN A 162 -5.38 13.73 -2.76
CA ASN A 162 -5.52 13.72 -4.21
C ASN A 162 -4.21 13.25 -4.87
N GLY A 163 -4.30 12.41 -5.90
CA GLY A 163 -3.15 11.78 -6.55
C GLY A 163 -2.68 10.47 -5.90
N TRP A 164 -3.26 10.08 -4.77
CA TRP A 164 -3.01 8.77 -4.16
C TRP A 164 -4.04 7.75 -4.66
N MET A 165 -3.60 6.51 -4.84
CA MET A 165 -4.43 5.38 -5.24
C MET A 165 -4.07 4.15 -4.42
N LEU A 166 -5.08 3.44 -3.96
CA LEU A 166 -4.99 2.20 -3.22
C LEU A 166 -5.87 1.16 -3.90
N GLN A 167 -5.30 0.02 -4.27
CA GLN A 167 -6.01 -1.13 -4.84
C GLN A 167 -5.85 -2.31 -3.88
N GLY A 168 -6.97 -2.78 -3.33
CA GLY A 168 -7.03 -3.71 -2.20
C GLY A 168 -7.59 -3.04 -0.94
N ASP A 169 -7.46 -3.70 0.20
CA ASP A 169 -8.11 -3.29 1.43
C ASP A 169 -7.20 -2.41 2.29
N LEU A 170 -7.79 -1.51 3.06
CA LEU A 170 -7.10 -0.63 4.00
C LEU A 170 -7.51 -0.98 5.43
N ARG A 171 -6.53 -1.22 6.29
CA ARG A 171 -6.73 -1.29 7.74
C ARG A 171 -6.07 -0.10 8.42
N SER A 172 -6.84 0.67 9.18
CA SER A 172 -6.34 1.73 10.06
C SER A 172 -6.85 1.50 11.49
N ALA A 173 -5.98 1.55 12.50
CA ALA A 173 -6.44 1.57 13.90
C ALA A 173 -7.10 2.90 14.31
N GLY A 174 -6.99 3.94 13.48
CA GLY A 174 -7.60 5.25 13.66
C GLY A 174 -8.72 5.52 12.65
N SER A 175 -8.94 6.80 12.38
CA SER A 175 -9.86 7.31 11.37
C SER A 175 -9.24 7.31 9.98
N VAL A 176 -10.09 7.22 8.95
CA VAL A 176 -9.69 7.34 7.54
C VAL A 176 -10.44 8.51 6.92
N LEU A 177 -9.69 9.44 6.33
CA LEU A 177 -10.22 10.57 5.58
C LEU A 177 -9.79 10.44 4.11
N SER A 178 -10.74 10.11 3.24
CA SER A 178 -10.54 10.05 1.79
C SER A 178 -10.86 11.41 1.17
N LEU A 179 -9.83 12.13 0.72
CA LEU A 179 -9.93 13.46 0.12
C LEU A 179 -9.87 13.41 -1.41
N ALA A 180 -9.72 12.22 -1.97
CA ALA A 180 -9.65 12.04 -3.40
C ALA A 180 -11.00 12.33 -4.07
N PRO A 181 -11.01 12.93 -5.27
CA PRO A 181 -12.24 13.36 -5.94
C PRO A 181 -13.11 12.19 -6.44
N THR A 182 -12.56 10.97 -6.48
CA THR A 182 -13.24 9.77 -6.97
C THR A 182 -13.13 8.65 -5.96
N ALA A 183 -14.21 7.88 -5.78
CA ALA A 183 -14.22 6.68 -4.95
C ALA A 183 -13.12 5.66 -5.32
N GLN A 184 -12.68 5.66 -6.59
CA GLN A 184 -11.61 4.80 -7.12
C GLN A 184 -10.23 5.01 -6.49
N ALA A 185 -10.03 6.06 -5.69
CA ALA A 185 -8.78 6.25 -4.98
C ALA A 185 -8.56 5.18 -3.90
N ILE A 186 -9.63 4.66 -3.30
CA ILE A 186 -9.59 3.51 -2.40
C ILE A 186 -10.50 2.43 -3.00
N ASP A 187 -9.90 1.54 -3.77
CA ASP A 187 -10.54 0.43 -4.46
C ASP A 187 -10.44 -0.86 -3.64
N GLY A 188 -11.18 -0.90 -2.53
CA GLY A 188 -11.33 -2.05 -1.64
C GLY A 188 -12.03 -1.70 -0.33
N ASP A 189 -12.08 -2.66 0.59
CA ASP A 189 -12.74 -2.52 1.89
C ASP A 189 -11.85 -1.71 2.86
N VAL A 190 -12.49 -0.94 3.74
CA VAL A 190 -11.81 -0.12 4.75
C VAL A 190 -12.20 -0.60 6.14
N PHE A 191 -11.22 -1.05 6.91
CA PHE A 191 -11.35 -1.42 8.32
C PHE A 191 -10.79 -0.30 9.20
N SER A 192 -11.67 0.50 9.82
CA SER A 192 -11.25 1.69 10.58
C SER A 192 -12.26 2.08 11.67
N THR A 193 -11.87 2.98 12.58
CA THR A 193 -12.80 3.48 13.63
C THR A 193 -13.85 4.44 13.06
N SER A 194 -13.52 5.15 11.99
CA SER A 194 -14.43 6.03 11.25
C SER A 194 -13.88 6.26 9.85
N LEU A 195 -14.80 6.46 8.89
CA LEU A 195 -14.48 6.81 7.52
C LEU A 195 -15.21 8.09 7.13
N THR A 196 -14.47 9.07 6.59
CA THR A 196 -15.02 10.25 5.92
C THR A 196 -14.55 10.25 4.47
N GLY A 197 -15.45 10.53 3.52
CA GLY A 197 -15.17 10.49 2.08
C GLY A 197 -15.75 9.26 1.40
N SER A 198 -15.35 9.01 0.14
CA SER A 198 -15.87 7.91 -0.69
C SER A 198 -14.82 6.83 -0.95
N ILE A 199 -15.30 5.59 -1.05
CA ILE A 199 -14.52 4.38 -1.36
C ILE A 199 -15.35 3.47 -2.29
N VAL A 200 -14.71 2.50 -2.96
CA VAL A 200 -15.43 1.50 -3.77
C VAL A 200 -15.99 0.36 -2.91
N GLY A 201 -15.23 -0.12 -1.92
CA GLY A 201 -15.62 -1.24 -1.06
C GLY A 201 -16.50 -0.83 0.13
N GLN A 202 -16.50 -1.67 1.17
CA GLN A 202 -17.29 -1.48 2.38
C GLN A 202 -16.46 -0.87 3.50
N HIS A 203 -17.08 -0.01 4.32
CA HIS A 203 -16.52 0.39 5.60
C HIS A 203 -16.95 -0.60 6.69
N LEU A 204 -15.98 -1.17 7.38
CA LEU A 204 -16.15 -2.17 8.43
C LEU A 204 -15.41 -1.74 9.70
N ASP A 205 -15.93 -2.16 10.86
CA ASP A 205 -15.23 -2.02 12.13
C ASP A 205 -13.96 -2.90 12.16
N LEU A 206 -13.08 -2.68 13.14
CA LEU A 206 -11.84 -3.46 13.29
C LEU A 206 -12.06 -4.91 13.79
N GLY A 207 -13.23 -5.22 14.36
CA GLY A 207 -13.54 -6.54 14.95
C GLY A 207 -13.34 -7.72 13.99
N PRO A 208 -13.91 -7.69 12.76
CA PRO A 208 -13.67 -8.68 11.72
C PRO A 208 -12.19 -8.95 11.39
N LEU A 209 -11.29 -7.99 11.63
CA LEU A 209 -9.86 -8.06 11.35
C LEU A 209 -9.01 -7.93 12.63
N SER A 210 -9.30 -8.75 13.64
CA SER A 210 -8.46 -8.84 14.85
C SER A 210 -7.15 -9.60 14.58
N LEU A 211 -6.16 -8.88 14.03
CA LEU A 211 -4.80 -9.36 13.86
C LEU A 211 -3.82 -8.46 14.64
N PRO A 212 -2.82 -9.03 15.34
CA PRO A 212 -1.77 -8.22 15.96
C PRO A 212 -0.86 -7.63 14.89
N TRP A 213 -0.16 -6.54 15.25
CA TRP A 213 0.92 -6.02 14.43
C TRP A 213 1.99 -7.10 14.21
N PRO A 214 2.55 -7.26 13.00
CA PRO A 214 3.54 -8.29 12.74
C PRO A 214 4.80 -8.11 13.60
N SER A 215 5.25 -9.17 14.28
CA SER A 215 6.50 -9.16 15.02
C SER A 215 7.71 -9.30 14.08
N MET A 216 7.95 -8.28 13.26
CA MET A 216 9.10 -8.20 12.35
C MET A 216 10.27 -7.58 13.13
N VAL A 217 11.09 -8.42 13.76
CA VAL A 217 12.28 -7.95 14.50
C VAL A 217 13.55 -8.21 13.69
N THR A 218 14.50 -7.30 13.79
CA THR A 218 15.79 -7.33 13.07
C THR A 218 16.57 -8.64 13.27
N THR A 219 16.40 -9.28 14.43
CA THR A 219 16.98 -10.58 14.82
C THR A 219 16.30 -11.78 14.15
N GLY A 220 15.05 -11.64 13.69
CA GLY A 220 14.26 -12.70 13.04
C GLY A 220 14.77 -13.10 11.65
N TYR A 221 15.65 -12.29 11.06
CA TYR A 221 16.21 -12.50 9.72
C TYR A 221 17.63 -13.09 9.74
N SER A 222 18.07 -13.63 10.87
CA SER A 222 19.41 -14.22 11.06
C SER A 222 19.53 -15.67 10.56
N ASN A 223 18.62 -16.12 9.68
CA ASN A 223 18.62 -17.48 9.16
C ASN A 223 19.83 -17.70 8.23
N PRO A 224 20.71 -18.69 8.50
CA PRO A 224 21.90 -18.96 7.69
C PRO A 224 21.60 -19.35 6.23
N ALA A 225 20.33 -19.67 5.90
CA ALA A 225 19.91 -19.92 4.52
C ALA A 225 19.87 -18.65 3.64
N TYR A 226 19.82 -17.45 4.23
CA TYR A 226 19.85 -16.19 3.50
C TYR A 226 21.22 -15.53 3.64
N ALA A 227 21.91 -15.34 2.52
CA ALA A 227 23.12 -14.51 2.50
C ALA A 227 22.77 -13.06 2.86
N ASP A 228 23.58 -12.44 3.71
CA ASP A 228 23.45 -11.06 4.14
C ASP A 228 24.62 -10.20 3.66
N CYS A 229 24.36 -8.90 3.48
CA CYS A 229 25.41 -7.91 3.28
C CYS A 229 25.14 -6.69 4.14
N VAL A 230 26.13 -6.30 4.95
CA VAL A 230 26.07 -5.09 5.76
C VAL A 230 26.65 -3.92 4.97
N LEU A 231 25.87 -2.86 4.83
CA LEU A 231 26.21 -1.63 4.14
C LEU A 231 27.15 -0.80 5.04
N SER A 232 28.37 -0.56 4.55
CA SER A 232 29.36 0.31 5.18
C SER A 232 29.74 1.52 4.31
N GLY A 233 28.97 1.76 3.24
CA GLY A 233 29.18 2.82 2.25
C GLY A 233 28.09 2.84 1.16
N PRO A 234 28.27 3.63 0.09
CA PRO A 234 27.28 3.72 -1.00
C PRO A 234 27.01 2.38 -1.67
N LEU A 235 25.75 2.10 -2.01
CA LEU A 235 25.32 0.84 -2.65
C LEU A 235 26.07 0.50 -3.95
N SER A 236 26.62 1.50 -4.65
CA SER A 236 27.36 1.33 -5.90
C SER A 236 28.70 0.59 -5.77
N SER A 237 29.21 0.34 -4.56
CA SER A 237 30.53 -0.25 -4.33
C SER A 237 30.51 -1.70 -3.78
N GLN A 238 29.35 -2.36 -3.70
CA GLN A 238 29.23 -3.69 -3.09
C GLN A 238 29.08 -4.83 -4.12
N THR A 239 29.78 -5.95 -3.87
CA THR A 239 29.92 -7.10 -4.79
C THR A 239 29.22 -8.38 -4.31
N CYS A 240 28.41 -8.31 -3.27
CA CYS A 240 27.60 -9.45 -2.84
C CYS A 240 26.19 -9.27 -3.42
N PRO A 241 25.58 -10.28 -4.05
CA PRO A 241 24.14 -10.33 -4.30
C PRO A 241 23.46 -11.09 -3.14
N PRO A 242 23.34 -10.52 -1.93
CA PRO A 242 22.68 -11.20 -0.82
C PRO A 242 21.17 -11.23 -1.04
N ALA A 243 20.50 -12.11 -0.30
CA ALA A 243 19.04 -12.04 -0.15
C ALA A 243 18.62 -10.87 0.77
N ILE A 244 19.53 -10.37 1.63
CA ILE A 244 19.27 -9.29 2.60
C ILE A 244 20.40 -8.24 2.58
N TRP A 245 20.03 -6.99 2.37
CA TRP A 245 20.87 -5.80 2.45
C TRP A 245 20.59 -5.09 3.78
N ARG A 246 21.60 -4.89 4.64
CA ARG A 246 21.43 -4.36 6.00
C ARG A 246 22.15 -3.03 6.18
N SER A 247 21.45 -2.01 6.65
CA SER A 247 22.04 -0.80 7.23
C SER A 247 21.75 -0.78 8.73
N MET A 248 22.79 -0.59 9.55
CA MET A 248 22.66 -0.52 11.01
C MET A 248 22.31 0.90 11.51
N ASP A 249 22.34 1.89 10.62
CA ASP A 249 22.05 3.30 10.88
C ASP A 249 21.17 3.87 9.75
N ASP A 250 20.92 5.18 9.80
CA ASP A 250 20.22 5.93 8.75
C ASP A 250 20.86 5.70 7.37
N LEU A 251 20.02 5.51 6.35
CA LEU A 251 20.44 5.23 4.98
C LEU A 251 19.81 6.22 4.01
N VAL A 252 20.59 6.69 3.04
CA VAL A 252 20.11 7.55 1.95
C VAL A 252 20.27 6.86 0.59
N LEU A 253 19.19 6.70 -0.15
CA LEU A 253 19.19 6.28 -1.55
C LEU A 253 19.12 7.52 -2.44
N ALA A 254 20.17 7.77 -3.22
CA ALA A 254 20.34 9.03 -3.97
C ALA A 254 19.80 9.01 -5.41
N GLY A 255 19.20 7.90 -5.86
CA GLY A 255 18.76 7.68 -7.23
C GLY A 255 19.52 6.56 -7.95
N ASP A 256 18.89 5.97 -8.96
CA ASP A 256 19.40 4.89 -9.81
C ASP A 256 19.84 3.63 -9.05
N VAL A 257 19.26 3.41 -7.88
CA VAL A 257 19.54 2.25 -7.03
C VAL A 257 18.56 1.13 -7.36
N THR A 258 19.07 -0.06 -7.66
CA THR A 258 18.26 -1.29 -7.71
C THR A 258 18.74 -2.29 -6.66
N ILE A 259 17.88 -2.58 -5.69
CA ILE A 259 18.08 -3.61 -4.69
C ILE A 259 17.27 -4.84 -5.09
N ARG A 260 17.96 -5.99 -5.20
CA ARG A 260 17.34 -7.31 -5.35
C ARG A 260 17.54 -8.05 -4.04
N GLY A 261 16.46 -8.34 -3.35
CA GLY A 261 16.45 -8.81 -1.97
C GLY A 261 15.73 -7.84 -1.04
N MET A 262 15.73 -8.20 0.25
CA MET A 262 15.21 -7.37 1.32
C MET A 262 16.19 -6.22 1.62
N LEU A 263 15.70 -4.98 1.73
CA LEU A 263 16.41 -3.90 2.39
C LEU A 263 15.96 -3.79 3.86
N LEU A 264 16.90 -3.88 4.79
CA LEU A 264 16.67 -3.77 6.23
C LEU A 264 17.46 -2.57 6.75
N VAL A 265 16.77 -1.58 7.33
CA VAL A 265 17.37 -0.36 7.87
C VAL A 265 16.96 -0.21 9.34
N THR A 266 17.93 -0.18 10.26
CA THR A 266 17.67 -0.01 11.71
C THR A 266 17.65 1.47 12.17
N GLY A 267 17.45 2.38 11.21
CA GLY A 267 17.30 3.82 11.40
C GLY A 267 16.26 4.38 10.41
N ASN A 268 16.40 5.64 10.04
CA ASN A 268 15.59 6.27 9.00
C ASN A 268 16.09 5.87 7.61
N LEU A 269 15.17 5.66 6.67
CA LEU A 269 15.48 5.52 5.25
C LEU A 269 15.03 6.76 4.51
N THR A 270 15.97 7.50 3.91
CA THR A 270 15.65 8.62 3.01
C THR A 270 15.83 8.17 1.56
N VAL A 271 14.80 8.36 0.73
CA VAL A 271 14.84 8.08 -0.70
C VAL A 271 14.67 9.38 -1.46
N ARG A 272 15.59 9.65 -2.39
CA ARG A 272 15.58 10.82 -3.26
C ARG A 272 16.10 10.47 -4.65
N GLY A 273 15.95 11.38 -5.61
CA GLY A 273 16.37 11.17 -6.98
C GLY A 273 15.42 10.22 -7.72
N GLN A 274 15.90 9.58 -8.79
CA GLN A 274 15.04 8.88 -9.73
C GLN A 274 15.31 7.38 -9.84
N ARG A 275 14.36 6.61 -10.37
CA ARG A 275 14.51 5.18 -10.74
C ARG A 275 15.04 4.30 -9.60
N ASN A 276 14.60 4.56 -8.37
CA ASN A 276 14.93 3.72 -7.24
C ASN A 276 14.00 2.49 -7.24
N LYS A 277 14.56 1.28 -7.20
CA LYS A 277 13.81 0.03 -7.23
C LYS A 277 14.26 -0.91 -6.12
N ILE A 278 13.32 -1.44 -5.36
CA ILE A 278 13.56 -2.48 -4.35
C ILE A 278 12.65 -3.66 -4.70
N VAL A 279 13.24 -4.83 -4.92
CA VAL A 279 12.49 -6.06 -5.28
C VAL A 279 12.77 -7.10 -4.24
N ALA A 280 11.73 -7.55 -3.53
CA ALA A 280 11.82 -8.62 -2.56
C ALA A 280 12.47 -9.87 -3.15
N ALA A 281 13.32 -10.51 -2.34
CA ALA A 281 13.65 -11.91 -2.55
C ALA A 281 12.47 -12.78 -2.07
N LYS A 282 12.35 -13.96 -2.64
CA LYS A 282 11.31 -14.93 -2.23
C LYS A 282 11.30 -15.12 -0.71
N ASN A 283 10.10 -15.14 -0.12
CA ASN A 283 9.82 -15.35 1.31
C ASN A 283 10.35 -14.25 2.26
N LEU A 284 10.85 -13.14 1.72
CA LEU A 284 11.31 -11.98 2.47
C LEU A 284 10.47 -10.76 2.08
N PRO A 285 10.23 -9.81 3.00
CA PRO A 285 9.71 -8.50 2.62
C PRO A 285 10.71 -7.79 1.68
N ALA A 286 10.21 -6.83 0.90
CA ALA A 286 11.09 -5.95 0.12
C ALA A 286 11.82 -4.97 1.03
N LEU A 287 11.12 -4.43 2.04
CA LEU A 287 11.63 -3.35 2.86
C LEU A 287 11.22 -3.50 4.33
N TYR A 288 12.17 -3.30 5.23
CA TYR A 288 11.92 -3.07 6.66
C TYR A 288 12.72 -1.85 7.13
N VAL A 289 12.05 -0.89 7.77
CA VAL A 289 12.65 0.32 8.35
C VAL A 289 12.17 0.46 9.78
N SER A 290 13.08 0.48 10.76
CA SER A 290 12.69 0.66 12.16
C SER A 290 12.44 2.13 12.53
N GLY A 291 13.00 3.08 11.77
CA GLY A 291 12.71 4.52 11.87
C GLY A 291 11.69 4.98 10.84
N ASN A 292 11.79 6.24 10.40
CA ASN A 292 10.90 6.81 9.39
C ASN A 292 11.37 6.45 7.97
N LEU A 293 10.42 6.23 7.06
CA LEU A 293 10.65 6.24 5.63
C LEU A 293 10.36 7.64 5.10
N VAL A 294 11.38 8.35 4.63
CA VAL A 294 11.28 9.71 4.09
C VAL A 294 11.50 9.67 2.59
N ILE A 295 10.47 10.01 1.83
CA ILE A 295 10.49 10.14 0.38
C ILE A 295 10.51 11.64 0.10
N GLU A 296 11.65 12.16 -0.35
CA GLU A 296 11.83 13.60 -0.64
C GLU A 296 11.50 13.86 -2.12
N ASP A 297 12.46 14.31 -2.92
CA ASP A 297 12.22 14.65 -4.33
C ASP A 297 12.42 13.44 -5.24
N VAL A 298 11.54 12.46 -5.08
CA VAL A 298 11.58 11.22 -5.85
C VAL A 298 10.82 11.33 -7.16
N ASN A 299 11.43 10.83 -8.24
CA ASN A 299 10.76 10.58 -9.50
C ASN A 299 10.94 9.09 -9.86
N ASP A 300 9.89 8.30 -9.73
CA ASP A 300 9.93 6.82 -9.91
C ASP A 300 10.67 6.10 -8.77
N LEU A 301 9.91 5.77 -7.72
CA LEU A 301 10.28 4.79 -6.69
C LEU A 301 9.35 3.60 -6.79
N ARG A 302 9.91 2.40 -6.94
CA ARG A 302 9.14 1.17 -6.97
C ARG A 302 9.62 0.17 -5.93
N ILE A 303 8.72 -0.20 -5.02
CA ILE A 303 8.93 -1.28 -4.05
C ILE A 303 8.05 -2.46 -4.47
N GLU A 304 8.67 -3.58 -4.84
CA GLU A 304 8.00 -4.82 -5.26
C GLU A 304 8.15 -5.87 -4.15
N GLY A 305 7.12 -5.99 -3.32
CA GLY A 305 7.03 -6.84 -2.14
C GLY A 305 6.49 -6.05 -0.95
N LEU A 306 6.37 -6.72 0.20
CA LEU A 306 5.90 -6.04 1.42
C LEU A 306 6.91 -4.99 1.90
N ALA A 307 6.42 -3.79 2.21
CA ALA A 307 7.15 -2.74 2.90
C ALA A 307 6.62 -2.57 4.33
N VAL A 308 7.50 -2.65 5.32
CA VAL A 308 7.17 -2.49 6.75
C VAL A 308 8.00 -1.36 7.34
N VAL A 309 7.32 -0.41 7.98
CA VAL A 309 7.92 0.78 8.57
C VAL A 309 7.40 0.92 10.00
N ASP A 310 8.29 0.85 10.99
CA ASP A 310 7.91 1.04 12.40
C ASP A 310 7.81 2.53 12.77
N GLY A 311 8.36 3.45 11.96
CA GLY A 311 8.16 4.89 12.05
C GLY A 311 7.03 5.41 11.16
N ASP A 312 7.06 6.72 10.88
CA ASP A 312 6.16 7.36 9.92
C ASP A 312 6.64 7.14 8.48
N VAL A 313 5.71 7.22 7.53
CA VAL A 313 6.04 7.38 6.11
C VAL A 313 5.75 8.83 5.71
N ARG A 314 6.80 9.56 5.33
CA ARG A 314 6.74 10.98 4.96
C ARG A 314 7.03 11.12 3.49
N ILE A 315 6.14 11.76 2.74
CA ILE A 315 6.21 11.85 1.28
C ILE A 315 6.17 13.32 0.88
N SER A 316 7.24 13.84 0.28
CA SER A 316 7.26 15.20 -0.26
C SER A 316 6.15 15.37 -1.29
N ALA A 317 5.51 16.53 -1.28
CA ALA A 317 4.55 16.92 -2.31
C ALA A 317 5.16 17.02 -3.72
N ALA A 318 6.49 16.99 -3.86
CA ALA A 318 7.16 16.89 -5.15
C ALA A 318 7.38 15.43 -5.62
N ALA A 319 7.11 14.43 -4.78
CA ALA A 319 7.33 13.03 -5.10
C ALA A 319 6.33 12.53 -6.15
N SER A 320 6.84 11.90 -7.20
CA SER A 320 6.04 11.39 -8.31
C SER A 320 6.34 9.92 -8.61
N ASN A 321 5.33 9.19 -9.09
CA ASN A 321 5.40 7.77 -9.42
C ASN A 321 5.93 6.88 -8.27
N VAL A 322 5.49 7.14 -7.03
CA VAL A 322 5.81 6.28 -5.89
C VAL A 322 4.87 5.07 -5.92
N THR A 323 5.40 3.87 -6.11
CA THR A 323 4.61 2.64 -6.21
C THR A 323 5.07 1.59 -5.21
N VAL A 324 4.13 1.04 -4.44
CA VAL A 324 4.32 -0.14 -3.59
C VAL A 324 3.42 -1.27 -4.12
N LEU A 325 4.02 -2.36 -4.57
CA LEU A 325 3.34 -3.55 -5.10
C LEU A 325 3.55 -4.71 -4.13
N GLY A 326 2.55 -5.06 -3.33
CA GLY A 326 2.64 -6.06 -2.26
C GLY A 326 1.80 -5.64 -1.07
N GLY A 327 2.25 -4.61 -0.36
CA GLY A 327 1.54 -3.95 0.72
C GLY A 327 2.45 -2.99 1.49
N LEU A 328 1.87 -1.96 2.12
CA LEU A 328 2.58 -0.99 2.95
C LEU A 328 2.05 -1.04 4.39
N PHE A 329 2.91 -1.34 5.33
CA PHE A 329 2.57 -1.49 6.74
C PHE A 329 3.32 -0.40 7.53
N VAL A 330 2.58 0.49 8.18
CA VAL A 330 3.11 1.63 8.95
C VAL A 330 2.68 1.60 10.43
N ASN A 331 3.64 1.62 11.34
CA ASN A 331 3.44 1.57 12.80
C ASN A 331 4.16 2.69 13.57
N GLY A 332 4.37 3.84 12.92
CA GLY A 332 4.84 5.08 13.53
C GLY A 332 4.25 5.36 14.92
N THR A 333 5.05 5.92 15.81
CA THR A 333 4.60 6.28 17.15
C THR A 333 4.28 7.78 17.18
N PRO A 334 3.12 8.21 17.69
CA PRO A 334 2.08 7.41 18.36
C PRO A 334 1.06 6.71 17.43
N ASN A 335 0.92 7.11 16.16
CA ASN A 335 -0.28 6.81 15.35
C ASN A 335 -0.03 6.35 13.88
N GLY A 336 1.07 5.68 13.55
CA GLY A 336 1.27 4.97 12.28
C GLY A 336 0.97 5.78 11.02
N THR A 337 1.48 7.01 10.92
CA THR A 337 0.92 8.00 9.99
C THR A 337 1.63 7.98 8.63
N LEU A 338 0.82 8.00 7.57
CA LEU A 338 1.24 8.32 6.20
C LEU A 338 0.97 9.81 5.96
N ILE A 339 2.02 10.60 5.74
CA ILE A 339 1.93 12.08 5.75
C ILE A 339 2.61 12.66 4.51
N GLU A 340 1.91 13.57 3.83
CA GLU A 340 2.54 14.42 2.81
C GLU A 340 3.29 15.58 3.47
N THR A 341 4.42 15.96 2.92
CA THR A 341 5.31 16.97 3.49
C THR A 341 5.66 18.08 2.50
N ALA A 342 5.92 19.28 3.04
CA ALA A 342 6.55 20.38 2.32
C ALA A 342 8.06 20.39 2.63
N THR A 343 8.89 20.30 1.59
CA THR A 343 10.34 20.31 1.71
C THR A 343 10.84 21.66 2.25
N ASP A 344 11.82 21.62 3.16
CA ASP A 344 12.59 22.79 3.55
C ASP A 344 13.75 23.01 2.56
N ALA A 345 13.58 23.98 1.67
CA ALA A 345 14.54 24.37 0.65
C ALA A 345 15.76 25.14 1.21
N SER A 346 15.82 25.43 2.52
CA SER A 346 17.03 26.01 3.13
C SER A 346 18.17 24.99 3.28
N GLY A 347 17.84 23.69 3.31
CA GLY A 347 18.79 22.61 3.57
C GLY A 347 19.03 22.31 5.05
N ASN A 348 18.28 22.94 5.97
CA ASN A 348 18.44 22.76 7.42
C ASN A 348 17.54 21.66 8.02
N GLY A 349 16.76 20.96 7.17
CA GLY A 349 15.98 19.78 7.57
C GLY A 349 14.72 20.10 8.36
N HIS A 350 14.11 21.27 8.16
CA HIS A 350 12.85 21.66 8.80
C HIS A 350 11.64 21.26 7.96
N THR A 351 11.58 20.00 7.51
CA THR A 351 10.48 19.48 6.70
C THR A 351 9.12 19.71 7.37
N GLY A 352 8.20 20.36 6.65
CA GLY A 352 6.86 20.67 7.14
C GLY A 352 5.92 19.50 6.92
N LEU A 353 5.16 19.09 7.95
CA LEU A 353 4.16 18.04 7.86
C LEU A 353 2.80 18.65 7.55
N LEU A 354 2.16 18.28 6.43
CA LEU A 354 0.84 18.80 6.09
C LEU A 354 -0.23 18.13 6.95
N LYS A 355 -1.10 18.95 7.55
CA LYS A 355 -2.26 18.56 8.35
C LYS A 355 -3.54 19.09 7.70
N GLY A 356 -4.64 18.37 7.87
CA GLY A 356 -5.88 18.60 7.11
C GLY A 356 -5.75 18.23 5.63
N ASN A 357 -6.52 18.91 4.78
CA ASN A 357 -6.56 18.81 3.32
C ASN A 357 -6.14 20.12 2.61
N PRO A 358 -4.95 20.66 2.87
CA PRO A 358 -4.50 21.85 2.17
C PRO A 358 -4.35 21.55 0.67
N GLN A 359 -4.73 22.50 -0.17
CA GLN A 359 -4.77 22.33 -1.63
C GLN A 359 -3.58 23.02 -2.29
N TRP A 360 -2.85 22.28 -3.12
CA TRP A 360 -1.83 22.86 -4.00
C TRP A 360 -2.52 23.68 -5.11
N VAL A 361 -2.15 24.95 -5.23
CA VAL A 361 -2.69 25.92 -6.20
C VAL A 361 -1.56 26.69 -6.87
N SER A 362 -1.87 27.48 -7.91
CA SER A 362 -0.88 28.42 -8.46
C SER A 362 -0.55 29.51 -7.45
N GLY A 363 0.75 29.70 -7.21
CA GLY A 363 1.27 30.71 -6.30
C GLY A 363 1.63 32.01 -6.99
N GLN A 364 2.26 32.90 -6.24
CA GLN A 364 2.91 34.08 -6.80
C GLN A 364 4.17 33.66 -7.58
N TRP A 365 4.90 32.68 -7.07
CA TRP A 365 6.02 32.03 -7.72
C TRP A 365 5.73 30.54 -7.80
N GLY A 366 5.50 30.01 -9.00
CA GLY A 366 5.24 28.57 -9.14
C GLY A 366 3.93 28.13 -8.48
N GLY A 367 4.03 27.48 -7.32
CA GLY A 367 2.90 26.93 -6.57
C GLY A 367 2.66 27.64 -5.24
N ALA A 368 1.54 27.30 -4.60
CA ALA A 368 1.20 27.75 -3.26
C ALA A 368 0.36 26.70 -2.57
N LEU A 369 0.27 26.82 -1.25
CA LEU A 369 -0.62 26.01 -0.43
C LEU A 369 -1.84 26.84 -0.02
N ARG A 370 -3.03 26.40 -0.44
CA ARG A 370 -4.31 26.99 -0.03
C ARG A 370 -4.88 26.24 1.17
N LEU A 371 -5.18 26.99 2.22
CA LEU A 371 -5.73 26.54 3.49
C LEU A 371 -7.18 27.03 3.61
N ASP A 372 -8.05 26.20 4.18
CA ASP A 372 -9.50 26.43 4.19
C ASP A 372 -10.03 27.24 5.40
N GLY A 373 -9.22 27.39 6.45
CA GLY A 373 -9.58 28.06 7.70
C GLY A 373 -10.28 27.17 8.73
N VAL A 374 -10.25 25.84 8.58
CA VAL A 374 -10.94 24.90 9.47
C VAL A 374 -9.98 23.96 10.19
N ASP A 375 -9.10 23.27 9.46
CA ASP A 375 -8.13 22.33 10.05
C ASP A 375 -6.82 22.18 9.23
N ASP A 376 -6.66 23.00 8.19
CA ASP A 376 -5.51 22.99 7.29
C ASP A 376 -4.32 23.79 7.83
N TYR A 377 -3.15 23.16 7.97
CA TYR A 377 -1.90 23.83 8.33
C TYR A 377 -0.66 22.98 8.02
N VAL A 378 0.52 23.59 8.10
CA VAL A 378 1.82 22.90 8.03
C VAL A 378 2.50 22.96 9.39
N ASP A 379 2.90 21.78 9.88
CA ASP A 379 3.64 21.62 11.11
C ASP A 379 5.14 21.49 10.84
N CYS A 380 5.91 22.53 11.15
CA CYS A 380 7.34 22.63 10.91
C CYS A 380 8.19 22.14 12.10
N GLY A 381 7.57 21.67 13.18
CA GLY A 381 8.27 21.10 14.34
C GLY A 381 8.84 22.10 15.34
N THR A 382 9.69 21.61 16.26
CA THR A 382 10.22 22.33 17.43
C THR A 382 11.74 22.51 17.37
N SER A 383 12.34 22.60 16.19
CA SER A 383 13.80 22.66 16.09
C SER A 383 14.38 23.84 16.88
N PRO A 384 15.40 23.62 17.74
CA PRO A 384 16.08 24.71 18.45
C PRO A 384 16.73 25.74 17.51
N ALA A 385 17.02 25.37 16.26
CA ALA A 385 17.50 26.31 15.23
C ALA A 385 16.48 27.42 14.91
N LEU A 386 15.20 27.21 15.23
CA LEU A 386 14.11 28.17 15.06
C LEU A 386 13.79 28.95 16.35
N ASP A 387 14.54 28.73 17.44
CA ASP A 387 14.44 29.45 18.71
C ASP A 387 15.27 30.74 18.66
N ILE A 388 14.92 31.64 17.74
CA ILE A 388 15.68 32.86 17.45
C ILE A 388 15.57 33.86 18.61
N THR A 389 16.69 34.30 19.17
CA THR A 389 16.74 35.21 20.33
C THR A 389 17.22 36.63 20.02
N GLU A 390 17.97 36.81 18.94
CA GLU A 390 18.62 38.09 18.62
C GLU A 390 17.84 38.85 17.55
N GLN A 391 18.22 38.66 16.31
CA GLN A 391 17.62 39.32 15.15
C GLN A 391 16.84 38.29 14.34
N ILE A 392 15.76 38.72 13.71
CA ILE A 392 14.90 37.83 12.92
C ILE A 392 14.35 38.54 11.69
N THR A 393 14.15 37.77 10.63
CA THR A 393 13.21 38.11 9.56
C THR A 393 12.27 36.95 9.32
N VAL A 394 10.97 37.24 9.27
CA VAL A 394 9.93 36.30 8.83
C VAL A 394 9.29 36.90 7.58
N ALA A 395 9.29 36.15 6.48
CA ALA A 395 8.73 36.58 5.21
C ALA A 395 7.80 35.51 4.65
N ALA A 396 6.73 35.93 3.99
CA ALA A 396 5.84 35.05 3.24
C ALA A 396 5.14 35.84 2.13
N TRP A 397 4.82 35.16 1.04
CA TRP A 397 3.76 35.59 0.15
C TRP A 397 2.43 35.08 0.69
N VAL A 398 1.44 35.97 0.76
CA VAL A 398 0.10 35.62 1.24
C VAL A 398 -0.93 36.18 0.27
N ASN A 399 -1.86 35.34 -0.15
CA ASN A 399 -3.12 35.76 -0.74
C ASN A 399 -4.19 35.64 0.32
N THR A 400 -4.41 36.77 0.97
CA THR A 400 -5.33 36.91 2.08
C THR A 400 -6.74 37.05 1.55
N LYS A 401 -7.72 36.47 2.23
CA LYS A 401 -9.12 36.78 1.98
C LYS A 401 -9.62 37.67 3.10
N ASP A 402 -10.32 38.76 2.78
CA ASP A 402 -11.13 39.46 3.77
C ASP A 402 -12.20 38.48 4.28
N THR A 403 -12.00 38.00 5.50
CA THR A 403 -12.91 37.03 6.13
C THR A 403 -14.15 37.73 6.69
N GLY A 404 -14.17 39.07 6.74
CA GLY A 404 -15.20 39.87 7.39
C GLY A 404 -15.38 39.56 8.88
N ASN A 405 -14.49 38.76 9.46
CA ASN A 405 -14.57 38.26 10.83
C ASN A 405 -13.64 39.09 11.71
N ASN A 406 -14.23 40.02 12.46
CA ASN A 406 -13.53 40.97 13.31
C ASN A 406 -12.99 40.40 14.63
N ASN A 407 -13.13 39.09 14.86
CA ASN A 407 -12.86 38.47 16.17
C ASN A 407 -11.88 37.27 16.11
N GLN A 408 -11.35 36.89 14.95
CA GLN A 408 -10.40 35.78 14.82
C GLN A 408 -9.11 36.20 14.11
N ASP A 409 -7.97 35.85 14.72
CA ASP A 409 -6.66 35.98 14.09
C ASP A 409 -6.50 34.86 13.06
N ASN A 410 -5.95 35.20 11.88
CA ASN A 410 -5.62 34.19 10.86
C ASN A 410 -4.08 34.09 10.73
N PRO A 411 -3.45 33.10 11.37
CA PRO A 411 -1.99 33.00 11.47
C PRO A 411 -1.33 32.57 10.14
N TYR A 412 -0.37 33.34 9.64
CA TYR A 412 0.41 32.93 8.46
C TYR A 412 1.57 32.03 8.87
N VAL A 413 2.41 32.51 9.80
CA VAL A 413 3.57 31.80 10.33
C VAL A 413 3.72 32.17 11.80
N THR A 414 3.73 31.21 12.71
CA THR A 414 3.81 31.49 14.15
C THR A 414 4.73 30.52 14.88
N LYS A 415 5.33 30.99 15.97
CA LYS A 415 6.03 30.16 16.96
C LYS A 415 5.58 30.55 18.37
N GLY A 416 4.30 30.31 18.65
CA GLY A 416 3.63 30.76 19.87
C GLY A 416 3.86 32.26 20.11
N HIS A 417 4.25 32.64 21.34
CA HIS A 417 4.51 34.05 21.66
C HIS A 417 5.86 34.57 21.17
N SER A 418 6.80 33.73 20.70
CA SER A 418 8.17 34.17 20.39
C SER A 418 8.22 35.12 19.18
N TYR A 419 7.66 34.69 18.06
CA TYR A 419 7.43 35.52 16.88
C TYR A 419 6.22 35.02 16.10
N GLY A 420 5.61 35.92 15.33
CA GLY A 420 4.46 35.56 14.50
C GLY A 420 4.15 36.62 13.45
N LEU A 421 3.66 36.14 12.31
CA LEU A 421 3.10 36.92 11.22
C LEU A 421 1.67 36.44 10.95
N LYS A 422 0.70 37.35 10.96
CA LYS A 422 -0.73 37.00 10.89
C LYS A 422 -1.60 38.09 10.31
N ASN A 423 -2.80 37.71 9.88
CA ASN A 423 -3.93 38.62 9.76
C ASN A 423 -4.51 38.85 11.16
N TYR A 424 -4.54 40.11 11.60
CA TYR A 424 -5.09 40.54 12.87
C TYR A 424 -6.50 41.10 12.66
N ASN A 425 -7.46 40.53 13.40
CA ASN A 425 -8.88 40.87 13.32
C ASN A 425 -9.48 40.78 11.90
N GLY A 426 -8.86 40.10 10.93
CA GLY A 426 -9.40 39.91 9.57
C GLY A 426 -9.12 41.03 8.55
N HIS A 427 -8.60 42.19 8.95
CA HIS A 427 -8.45 43.37 8.05
C HIS A 427 -7.05 44.01 8.09
N SER A 428 -6.10 43.43 8.80
CA SER A 428 -4.79 44.06 9.01
C SER A 428 -3.70 43.04 9.15
N ILE A 429 -2.51 43.39 8.69
CA ILE A 429 -1.35 42.52 8.78
C ILE A 429 -0.59 42.89 10.05
N LEU A 430 -0.25 41.88 10.86
CA LEU A 430 0.47 42.02 12.11
C LEU A 430 1.74 41.19 12.12
N PHE A 431 2.84 41.83 12.52
CA PHE A 431 4.08 41.15 12.90
C PHE A 431 4.36 41.35 14.39
N SER A 432 4.63 40.26 15.09
CA SER A 432 4.88 40.25 16.52
C SER A 432 6.18 39.53 16.85
N VAL A 433 6.87 40.03 17.88
CA VAL A 433 7.99 39.40 18.58
C VAL A 433 7.79 39.55 20.08
N ALA A 434 8.29 38.65 20.93
CA ALA A 434 8.22 38.80 22.39
C ALA A 434 9.58 39.13 23.04
N PRO A 435 10.06 40.38 22.93
CA PRO A 435 11.22 40.83 23.67
C PRO A 435 10.99 40.80 25.19
N ALA A 436 11.93 40.22 25.95
CA ALA A 436 11.86 40.11 27.41
C ALA A 436 10.53 39.50 27.95
N GLY A 437 9.83 38.72 27.14
CA GLY A 437 8.58 38.04 27.50
C GLY A 437 7.32 38.87 27.34
N SER A 438 7.43 40.09 26.82
CA SER A 438 6.28 40.93 26.47
C SER A 438 6.10 40.96 24.96
N VAL A 439 4.95 40.51 24.46
CA VAL A 439 4.64 40.56 23.02
C VAL A 439 4.56 42.01 22.56
N GLN A 440 5.46 42.38 21.65
CA GLN A 440 5.45 43.63 20.91
C GLN A 440 4.98 43.34 19.49
N TYR A 441 4.14 44.20 18.93
CA TYR A 441 3.61 44.01 17.59
C TYR A 441 3.49 45.34 16.83
N LEU A 442 3.49 45.20 15.50
CA LEU A 442 3.18 46.24 14.53
C LEU A 442 1.96 45.80 13.72
N VAL A 443 1.11 46.76 13.34
CA VAL A 443 -0.07 46.52 12.51
C VAL A 443 -0.03 47.47 11.33
N THR A 444 -0.42 46.99 10.15
CA THR A 444 -0.71 47.82 8.97
C THR A 444 -2.04 47.42 8.36
N THR A 445 -2.79 48.41 7.87
CA THR A 445 -4.06 48.20 7.16
C THR A 445 -3.87 48.05 5.65
N ALA A 446 -2.63 47.99 5.16
CA ALA A 446 -2.33 47.67 3.77
C ALA A 446 -2.64 46.18 3.53
N PHE A 447 -3.88 45.90 3.12
CA PHE A 447 -4.46 44.57 3.03
C PHE A 447 -5.55 44.57 1.95
N ASN A 448 -5.54 43.58 1.04
CA ASN A 448 -6.62 43.29 0.10
C ASN A 448 -6.63 41.78 -0.27
N ASP A 449 -7.48 41.39 -1.22
CA ASP A 449 -7.63 40.00 -1.69
C ASP A 449 -6.60 39.57 -2.77
N GLU A 450 -5.50 40.31 -2.92
CA GLU A 450 -4.41 40.04 -3.87
C GLU A 450 -3.19 39.41 -3.17
N TRP A 451 -2.19 39.01 -3.95
CA TRP A 451 -0.93 38.53 -3.39
C TRP A 451 -0.11 39.69 -2.82
N HIS A 452 0.23 39.59 -1.54
CA HIS A 452 1.11 40.53 -0.87
C HIS A 452 2.37 39.84 -0.37
N HIS A 453 3.51 40.49 -0.56
CA HIS A 453 4.75 40.06 0.06
C HIS A 453 4.91 40.74 1.42
N VAL A 454 4.79 39.96 2.49
CA VAL A 454 4.76 40.47 3.86
C VAL A 454 6.02 40.07 4.59
N VAL A 455 6.70 41.05 5.20
CA VAL A 455 7.98 40.82 5.88
C VAL A 455 8.03 41.54 7.22
N GLY A 456 8.25 40.78 8.29
CA GLY A 456 8.58 41.30 9.61
C GLY A 456 10.08 41.18 9.88
N THR A 457 10.74 42.26 10.29
CA THR A 457 12.15 42.24 10.71
C THR A 457 12.34 42.79 12.11
N TYR A 458 13.29 42.25 12.87
CA TYR A 458 13.73 42.81 14.13
C TYR A 458 15.26 42.72 14.23
N ASP A 459 15.92 43.85 14.54
CA ASP A 459 17.39 43.96 14.53
C ASP A 459 18.01 44.29 15.90
N ARG A 460 17.26 44.14 17.01
CA ARG A 460 17.61 44.60 18.37
C ARG A 460 17.69 46.12 18.54
N THR A 461 17.21 46.89 17.57
CA THR A 461 16.97 48.33 17.72
C THR A 461 15.55 48.74 17.33
N GLU A 462 15.01 48.13 16.27
CA GLU A 462 13.69 48.41 15.73
C GLU A 462 13.01 47.12 15.25
N ILE A 463 11.72 47.03 15.51
CA ILE A 463 10.78 46.11 14.86
C ILE A 463 10.25 46.83 13.63
N ARG A 464 10.22 46.17 12.47
CA ARG A 464 9.71 46.72 11.22
C ARG A 464 8.77 45.74 10.53
N LEU A 465 7.71 46.26 9.91
CA LEU A 465 6.77 45.50 9.10
C LEU A 465 6.66 46.13 7.71
N TYR A 466 7.00 45.36 6.69
CA TYR A 466 6.94 45.72 5.28
C TYR A 466 5.81 44.96 4.60
N VAL A 467 5.08 45.65 3.72
CA VAL A 467 4.15 45.04 2.76
C VAL A 467 4.57 45.52 1.38
N ASP A 468 4.77 44.59 0.45
CA ASP A 468 5.16 44.87 -0.94
C ASP A 468 6.42 45.74 -1.08
N SER A 469 7.39 45.54 -0.18
CA SER A 469 8.65 46.29 -0.12
C SER A 469 8.47 47.82 -0.04
N ALA A 470 7.30 48.30 0.40
CA ALA A 470 7.05 49.71 0.67
C ALA A 470 7.73 50.17 1.98
N ALA A 471 7.63 51.46 2.30
CA ALA A 471 8.15 51.98 3.57
C ALA A 471 7.51 51.23 4.76
N PRO A 472 8.32 50.77 5.73
CA PRO A 472 7.80 49.96 6.82
C PRO A 472 7.07 50.80 7.86
N VAL A 473 6.18 50.16 8.61
CA VAL A 473 5.83 50.65 9.95
C VAL A 473 6.95 50.25 10.90
N VAL A 474 7.32 51.12 11.84
CA VAL A 474 8.50 50.95 12.70
C VAL A 474 8.15 51.22 14.16
N LYS A 475 8.73 50.44 15.07
CA LYS A 475 8.70 50.66 16.52
C LYS A 475 10.06 50.33 17.14
N PRO A 476 10.57 51.12 18.10
CA PRO A 476 11.81 50.78 18.79
C PRO A 476 11.65 49.52 19.65
N GLY A 477 12.72 48.74 19.75
CA GLY A 477 12.79 47.57 20.62
C GLY A 477 14.24 47.11 20.74
N THR A 478 14.73 46.88 21.96
CA THR A 478 16.15 46.56 22.20
C THR A 478 16.40 45.25 22.93
N ASP A 479 15.38 44.63 23.50
CA ASP A 479 15.52 43.42 24.31
C ASP A 479 15.57 42.15 23.45
N PRO A 480 16.21 41.06 23.92
CA PRO A 480 16.23 39.80 23.19
C PRO A 480 14.83 39.20 23.07
N ILE A 481 14.57 38.53 21.95
CA ILE A 481 13.38 37.69 21.78
C ILE A 481 13.48 36.52 22.76
N ASN A 482 12.40 36.24 23.48
CA ASN A 482 12.36 35.06 24.32
C ASN A 482 12.26 33.78 23.46
N PRO A 483 13.15 32.80 23.67
CA PRO A 483 13.05 31.51 23.00
C PRO A 483 11.86 30.73 23.56
N THR A 484 11.37 29.76 22.77
CA THR A 484 10.28 28.88 23.18
C THR A 484 10.40 27.52 22.53
N ALA A 485 10.12 26.46 23.30
CA ALA A 485 10.08 25.09 22.78
C ALA A 485 8.80 24.78 21.96
N LEU A 486 7.93 25.77 21.75
CA LEU A 486 6.71 25.61 20.96
C LEU A 486 7.04 25.39 19.48
N ARG A 487 6.13 24.67 18.80
CA ARG A 487 6.19 24.36 17.37
C ARG A 487 6.09 25.61 16.50
N VAL A 488 6.76 25.57 15.35
CA VAL A 488 6.52 26.51 14.26
C VAL A 488 5.40 25.96 13.39
N PHE A 489 4.37 26.76 13.17
CA PHE A 489 3.27 26.43 12.26
C PHE A 489 3.17 27.44 11.14
N ILE A 490 2.82 26.96 9.95
CA ILE A 490 2.33 27.78 8.83
C ILE A 490 0.83 27.56 8.75
N GLY A 491 0.04 28.63 8.83
CA GLY A 491 -1.42 28.54 8.74
C GLY A 491 -2.15 28.22 10.04
N SER A 492 -1.46 28.08 11.18
CA SER A 492 -2.08 27.89 12.50
C SER A 492 -1.24 28.52 13.63
N ASP A 493 -1.77 28.53 14.85
CA ASP A 493 -1.10 28.98 16.08
C ASP A 493 -1.16 27.88 17.15
N HIS A 494 0.01 27.48 17.63
CA HIS A 494 0.14 26.48 18.69
C HIS A 494 -0.53 26.92 20.01
N LEU A 495 -0.55 28.21 20.32
CA LEU A 495 -1.16 28.72 21.56
C LEU A 495 -2.67 28.94 21.44
N HIS A 496 -3.20 28.98 20.23
CA HIS A 496 -4.61 29.15 19.96
C HIS A 496 -5.10 28.03 19.02
N PRO A 497 -5.19 26.77 19.52
CA PRO A 497 -5.72 25.66 18.74
C PRO A 497 -7.15 25.99 18.29
N GLY A 498 -7.38 26.07 16.98
CA GLY A 498 -8.64 26.55 16.41
C GLY A 498 -8.48 27.77 15.50
N ASP A 499 -7.38 28.51 15.63
CA ASP A 499 -7.02 29.56 14.69
C ASP A 499 -6.35 28.93 13.47
N PHE A 500 -7.02 29.05 12.32
CA PHE A 500 -6.56 28.52 11.05
C PHE A 500 -6.63 29.61 9.98
N TYR A 501 -5.62 29.65 9.13
CA TYR A 501 -5.59 30.58 8.02
C TYR A 501 -6.53 30.14 6.90
N GLN A 502 -7.32 31.09 6.40
CA GLN A 502 -8.11 30.93 5.19
C GLN A 502 -7.50 31.75 4.06
N GLY A 503 -6.91 31.09 3.07
CA GLY A 503 -6.25 31.75 1.94
C GLY A 503 -5.10 30.92 1.37
N ALA A 504 -4.29 31.51 0.48
CA ALA A 504 -3.09 30.85 -0.04
C ALA A 504 -1.81 31.45 0.56
N ILE A 505 -0.80 30.61 0.81
CA ILE A 505 0.54 30.99 1.28
C ILE A 505 1.58 30.40 0.34
N ASP A 506 2.62 31.18 0.07
CA ASP A 506 3.74 30.84 -0.82
C ASP A 506 5.07 31.36 -0.21
N ASP A 507 6.16 30.67 -0.52
CA ASP A 507 7.54 31.04 -0.23
C ASP A 507 7.79 31.62 1.17
N VAL A 508 7.47 30.82 2.19
CA VAL A 508 7.70 31.15 3.59
C VAL A 508 9.19 31.05 3.91
N ARG A 509 9.76 32.10 4.52
CA ARG A 509 11.18 32.17 4.90
C ARG A 509 11.36 32.66 6.33
N ILE A 510 12.31 32.07 7.04
CA ILE A 510 12.76 32.51 8.37
C ILE A 510 14.27 32.70 8.34
N TYR A 511 14.74 33.88 8.78
CA TYR A 511 16.16 34.22 8.90
C TYR A 511 16.53 34.56 10.34
N SER A 512 17.74 34.22 10.77
CA SER A 512 18.31 34.63 12.08
C SER A 512 19.02 35.99 12.04
N ARG A 513 18.56 36.87 11.15
CA ARG A 513 19.03 38.26 11.00
C ARG A 513 17.92 39.16 10.47
N ALA A 514 18.05 40.47 10.67
CA ALA A 514 17.22 41.43 9.98
C ALA A 514 17.71 41.62 8.53
N LEU A 515 16.81 41.46 7.56
CA LEU A 515 17.10 41.76 6.15
C LEU A 515 17.01 43.26 5.89
N THR A 516 17.85 43.75 4.98
CA THR A 516 17.77 45.12 4.45
C THR A 516 16.64 45.25 3.43
N LEU A 517 16.18 46.48 3.16
CA LEU A 517 15.14 46.71 2.14
C LEU A 517 15.53 46.18 0.75
N ALA A 518 16.81 46.27 0.38
CA ALA A 518 17.32 45.72 -0.88
C ALA A 518 17.20 44.19 -0.92
N GLU A 519 17.57 43.51 0.16
CA GLU A 519 17.41 42.05 0.28
C GLU A 519 15.95 41.63 0.31
N ILE A 520 15.07 42.43 0.94
CA ILE A 520 13.62 42.23 0.91
C ILE A 520 13.09 42.34 -0.53
N GLY A 521 13.59 43.31 -1.31
CA GLY A 521 13.30 43.42 -2.74
C GLY A 521 13.78 42.22 -3.55
N ALA A 522 14.98 41.71 -3.25
CA ALA A 522 15.55 40.53 -3.90
C ALA A 522 14.70 39.28 -3.65
N ILE A 523 14.37 38.97 -2.39
CA ILE A 523 13.53 37.79 -2.07
C ILE A 523 12.13 37.90 -2.67
N ARG A 524 11.56 39.10 -2.74
CA ARG A 524 10.27 39.37 -3.38
C ARG A 524 10.33 39.05 -4.88
N ALA A 525 11.44 39.37 -5.54
CA ALA A 525 11.67 39.09 -6.96
C ALA A 525 12.05 37.61 -7.24
N GLY A 526 12.03 36.74 -6.23
CA GLY A 526 12.43 35.34 -6.35
C GLY A 526 13.95 35.12 -6.32
N GLU A 527 14.74 36.16 -6.05
CA GLU A 527 16.19 36.04 -5.98
C GLU A 527 16.65 35.36 -4.67
N PRO A 528 17.73 34.56 -4.71
CA PRO A 528 18.22 33.84 -3.56
C PRO A 528 18.93 34.78 -2.57
N VAL A 529 18.50 34.74 -1.32
CA VAL A 529 19.22 35.31 -0.17
C VAL A 529 19.37 34.19 0.85
N THR A 530 20.57 33.64 0.99
CA THR A 530 20.83 32.41 1.77
C THR A 530 21.57 32.66 3.09
N ASN A 531 22.23 33.82 3.23
CA ASN A 531 22.96 34.16 4.45
C ASN A 531 22.02 34.17 5.66
N ASN A 532 22.31 33.33 6.66
CA ASN A 532 21.50 33.12 7.86
C ASN A 532 20.03 32.77 7.57
N LEU A 533 19.76 32.09 6.45
CA LEU A 533 18.47 31.47 6.17
C LEU A 533 18.33 30.23 7.06
N MET A 534 17.34 30.24 7.94
CA MET A 534 17.08 29.15 8.89
C MET A 534 16.09 28.15 8.33
N ALA A 535 15.01 28.61 7.68
CA ALA A 535 14.04 27.74 7.03
C ALA A 535 13.45 28.40 5.78
N ARG A 536 13.12 27.60 4.77
CA ARG A 536 12.39 28.06 3.59
C ARG A 536 11.45 26.97 3.08
N TRP A 537 10.15 27.24 3.07
CA TRP A 537 9.16 26.38 2.40
C TRP A 537 8.66 27.11 1.18
N THR A 538 9.05 26.65 -0.01
CA THR A 538 8.61 27.31 -1.26
C THR A 538 7.14 27.05 -1.54
N LEU A 539 6.62 25.90 -1.11
CA LEU A 539 5.23 25.48 -1.32
C LEU A 539 4.85 25.36 -2.82
N ASP A 540 5.83 24.99 -3.64
CA ASP A 540 5.69 24.77 -5.09
C ASP A 540 5.19 23.36 -5.49
N GLY A 541 4.83 22.53 -4.52
CA GLY A 541 4.54 21.12 -4.76
C GLY A 541 3.33 20.93 -5.69
N PRO A 542 3.39 20.03 -6.70
CA PRO A 542 2.21 19.66 -7.49
C PRO A 542 1.23 18.76 -6.72
N GLY A 543 1.60 18.32 -5.51
CA GLY A 543 0.96 17.21 -4.81
C GLY A 543 1.61 15.88 -5.20
N SER A 544 1.82 15.01 -4.21
CA SER A 544 2.49 13.73 -4.41
C SER A 544 1.58 12.72 -5.10
N THR A 545 2.18 11.84 -5.91
CA THR A 545 1.45 10.74 -6.55
C THR A 545 1.93 9.39 -6.01
N VAL A 546 1.05 8.66 -5.35
CA VAL A 546 1.37 7.41 -4.65
C VAL A 546 0.39 6.32 -5.10
N LYS A 547 0.90 5.15 -5.46
CA LYS A 547 0.10 3.97 -5.76
C LYS A 547 0.48 2.82 -4.82
N ILE A 548 -0.47 2.34 -4.04
CA ILE A 548 -0.31 1.19 -3.15
C ILE A 548 -1.22 0.08 -3.68
N VAL A 549 -0.65 -1.06 -4.06
CA VAL A 549 -1.39 -2.19 -4.62
C VAL A 549 -1.13 -3.39 -3.73
N ALA A 550 -2.20 -4.03 -3.25
CA ALA A 550 -2.11 -5.33 -2.63
C ALA A 550 -1.66 -6.35 -3.67
N GLU A 551 -0.53 -7.01 -3.42
CA GLU A 551 -0.13 -8.19 -4.19
C GLU A 551 0.22 -9.30 -3.17
N PRO A 552 -0.77 -10.06 -2.68
CA PRO A 552 -0.61 -11.05 -1.62
C PRO A 552 0.53 -12.03 -1.87
N MET A 553 0.71 -12.43 -3.14
CA MET A 553 1.74 -13.37 -3.57
C MET A 553 3.17 -12.82 -3.43
N LYS A 554 3.35 -11.49 -3.45
CA LYS A 554 4.64 -10.82 -3.20
C LYS A 554 4.78 -10.34 -1.75
N ALA A 555 3.71 -10.40 -0.95
CA ALA A 555 3.69 -9.93 0.42
C ALA A 555 3.90 -11.03 1.47
N ALA A 556 3.98 -12.31 1.05
CA ALA A 556 4.19 -13.44 1.96
C ALA A 556 5.60 -13.44 2.58
N ILE A 557 5.67 -13.65 3.90
CA ILE A 557 6.93 -13.67 4.67
C ILE A 557 7.02 -14.94 5.49
N VAL A 558 8.20 -15.56 5.48
CA VAL A 558 8.56 -16.58 6.45
C VAL A 558 9.24 -15.89 7.64
N SER A 559 8.56 -15.82 8.79
CA SER A 559 9.17 -15.42 10.06
C SER A 559 9.23 -16.61 11.00
N GLY A 560 10.42 -17.02 11.43
CA GLY A 560 10.60 -18.11 12.40
C GLY A 560 11.96 -18.04 13.07
N MET A 561 11.97 -18.11 14.40
CA MET A 561 13.18 -18.28 15.22
C MET A 561 13.80 -19.66 14.96
N PRO A 562 15.09 -19.87 15.27
CA PRO A 562 15.67 -21.21 15.29
C PRO A 562 14.85 -22.13 16.20
N GLY A 563 14.14 -23.10 15.63
CA GLY A 563 13.44 -24.16 16.38
C GLY A 563 11.91 -24.09 16.49
N SER A 564 11.22 -23.10 15.93
CA SER A 564 9.74 -23.10 15.85
C SER A 564 9.23 -23.30 14.42
N GLN A 565 8.38 -24.30 14.19
CA GLN A 565 7.77 -24.65 12.90
C GLN A 565 6.76 -23.63 12.32
N THR A 566 6.69 -22.40 12.83
CA THR A 566 5.80 -21.38 12.26
C THR A 566 6.54 -20.65 11.15
N CYS A 567 6.18 -20.95 9.90
CA CYS A 567 6.75 -20.34 8.69
C CYS A 567 5.99 -19.08 8.23
N TRP A 568 5.33 -18.36 9.14
CA TRP A 568 4.34 -17.34 8.79
C TRP A 568 4.43 -16.11 9.68
N SER A 569 4.56 -14.94 9.08
CA SER A 569 4.30 -13.69 9.80
C SER A 569 2.79 -13.47 9.93
N GLN A 570 2.37 -12.84 11.03
CA GLN A 570 0.98 -12.41 11.21
C GLN A 570 0.56 -11.35 10.16
N ALA A 571 1.54 -10.67 9.54
CA ALA A 571 1.33 -9.80 8.38
C ALA A 571 0.73 -10.57 7.20
N ALA A 572 1.35 -11.71 6.85
CA ALA A 572 0.87 -12.61 5.82
C ALA A 572 -0.53 -13.16 6.18
N ALA A 573 -0.80 -13.43 7.45
CA ALA A 573 -2.12 -13.88 7.91
C ALA A 573 -3.24 -12.83 7.67
N GLY A 574 -2.90 -11.55 7.49
CA GLY A 574 -3.81 -10.51 7.02
C GLY A 574 -4.34 -10.79 5.62
N PHE A 575 -3.46 -11.19 4.71
CA PHE A 575 -3.82 -11.46 3.32
C PHE A 575 -4.69 -12.72 3.16
N PHE A 576 -4.48 -13.76 3.97
CA PHE A 576 -5.00 -15.11 3.65
C PHE A 576 -6.27 -15.52 4.40
N LYS A 577 -7.05 -14.59 4.97
CA LYS A 577 -8.09 -14.88 5.98
C LYS A 577 -9.51 -15.18 5.49
N SER A 578 -9.84 -15.06 4.21
CA SER A 578 -11.19 -15.30 3.66
C SER A 578 -11.09 -15.92 2.26
N ILE A 579 -11.57 -17.18 2.16
CA ILE A 579 -11.97 -17.78 0.89
C ILE A 579 -13.51 -17.77 0.90
N ARG A 580 -14.13 -16.84 0.18
CA ARG A 580 -15.54 -17.01 -0.19
C ARG A 580 -15.61 -17.89 -1.43
N ARG A 581 -16.17 -19.09 -1.25
CA ARG A 581 -16.64 -19.91 -2.38
C ARG A 581 -17.84 -19.17 -2.97
N LEU A 582 -17.72 -18.63 -4.18
CA LEU A 582 -18.91 -18.31 -4.95
C LEU A 582 -19.57 -19.66 -5.28
N GLN A 583 -20.78 -19.88 -4.76
CA GLN A 583 -21.56 -21.04 -5.16
C GLN A 583 -21.88 -20.92 -6.67
N PRO A 584 -21.92 -22.06 -7.40
CA PRO A 584 -22.16 -22.07 -8.84
C PRO A 584 -23.50 -21.46 -9.25
#